data_AF-A0A2E3RQT8-F1
#
_entry.id   AF-A0A2E3RQT8-F1
#
_cell.length_a   1.000
_cell.length_b   1.000
_cell.length_c   1.000
_cell.angle_alpha   90.00
_cell.angle_beta   90.00
_cell.angle_gamma   90.00
#
_symmetry.space_group_name_H-M   'P 1'
#
loop_
_entity.id
_entity.type
_entity.pdbx_description
1 polymer ?
#
loop_
_entity_poly.entity_id
_entity_poly.type
_entity_poly.pdbx_seq_one_letter_code
_entity_poly.pdbx_strand_id
1 'polypeptide(L)'
;MPGIDPISSILDSGNSASAQDGGRGGQGRGGQGRGGQGRGGQGWGGGGEGDAVSRPSRRGGGGGSGGPMGRIMRQFRPDFERRDIQLFVEMLELDDGQKVVLETLFEDYDDEFRPRADEASGELRDGLREMMRSMFTGGPQNWRESFGSIRQELEEMGDIDEETRRQIMQERMQEMQQQMLEDRVNSGADAEMREMMSVLIDVYQDFVAQKQMMRDGFLSSFKEQLSEGQLQGWDSFERFLMREKTLPEGRLSGESTNLFYVIDKMGLEPEIYASISPTLDDYEVALHNALIQRNGYIAQSEGPLLRSFQEADIDESKKIFERQIQFRKMVRDINDQYRQAIVSVMPEDEGKVVNDEILTVSYQRIYRDTPVQRAFDMVLEMPDLNPDVLTSVIALEDAYTVELDQMNQRIVTATRQHEPARELQESERSAGMMNGTFSGTSRWFGGGRDEADPVRDLMDTRSEMDARYMEQLKAMLTPEQAEELPRVRVRREGGGWGGMMGGGGGGEWRFEDMPERIQERMLERYDANNDGTIDEEEMETARESWRQRMQEWGGGRGGQGGDGAGGRGGQGGRGGQGGRGGGGRGGQGGRGGGGRGGQGGPGGGST
;
A
#
# COMPACT_ATOMS: atom_id res chain seq x y z
N MET A 1 -11.25 -42.80 -11.32
CA MET A 1 -10.41 -43.66 -12.19
C MET A 1 -11.20 -44.06 -13.42
N PRO A 2 -10.58 -44.22 -14.61
CA PRO A 2 -9.16 -44.05 -14.97
C PRO A 2 -8.93 -42.74 -15.75
N GLY A 3 -7.77 -42.11 -15.86
CA GLY A 3 -6.38 -42.54 -15.62
C GLY A 3 -5.55 -42.15 -16.85
N ILE A 4 -4.84 -41.01 -16.79
CA ILE A 4 -3.73 -40.68 -17.71
C ILE A 4 -2.64 -39.98 -16.88
N ASP A 5 -1.44 -40.52 -16.98
CA ASP A 5 -0.22 -40.24 -16.23
C ASP A 5 0.47 -38.89 -16.55
N PRO A 6 1.36 -38.42 -15.65
CA PRO A 6 2.21 -37.24 -15.85
C PRO A 6 3.55 -37.62 -16.51
N ILE A 7 4.08 -36.76 -17.38
CA ILE A 7 5.46 -36.87 -17.86
C ILE A 7 6.28 -35.68 -17.34
N SER A 8 7.20 -36.00 -16.43
CA SER A 8 8.41 -35.26 -16.14
C SER A 8 9.59 -35.90 -16.88
N SER A 9 10.65 -35.13 -17.11
CA SER A 9 12.01 -35.49 -17.55
C SER A 9 12.34 -35.42 -19.05
N ILE A 10 13.12 -34.40 -19.41
CA ILE A 10 14.31 -34.55 -20.27
C ILE A 10 15.41 -33.66 -19.65
N LEU A 11 16.44 -34.32 -19.11
CA LEU A 11 17.77 -33.78 -18.93
C LEU A 11 18.72 -34.59 -19.83
N ASP A 12 19.72 -33.86 -20.33
CA ASP A 12 21.09 -34.30 -20.59
C ASP A 12 21.48 -34.88 -21.97
N SER A 13 22.33 -34.12 -22.67
CA SER A 13 23.58 -34.64 -23.25
C SER A 13 24.49 -33.47 -23.65
N GLY A 14 25.55 -33.25 -22.86
CA GLY A 14 26.68 -32.41 -23.23
C GLY A 14 27.65 -33.10 -24.18
N ASN A 15 28.46 -32.31 -24.90
CA ASN A 15 29.86 -32.69 -25.15
C ASN A 15 30.74 -31.46 -25.45
N SER A 16 31.90 -31.45 -24.79
CA SER A 16 33.00 -30.48 -24.81
C SER A 16 34.06 -30.77 -25.87
N ALA A 17 34.81 -29.75 -26.35
CA ALA A 17 36.29 -29.77 -26.46
C ALA A 17 36.91 -28.54 -27.19
N SER A 18 37.62 -27.74 -26.39
CA SER A 18 38.92 -27.04 -26.56
C SER A 18 39.72 -26.98 -27.89
N ALA A 19 40.17 -25.73 -28.18
CA ALA A 19 41.56 -25.24 -28.34
C ALA A 19 42.32 -25.16 -29.70
N GLN A 20 42.78 -23.92 -29.95
CA GLN A 20 44.12 -23.44 -30.35
C GLN A 20 44.58 -23.33 -31.83
N ASP A 21 44.86 -22.04 -32.19
CA ASP A 21 46.12 -21.48 -32.73
C ASP A 21 46.22 -21.04 -34.23
N GLY A 22 46.83 -19.86 -34.46
CA GLY A 22 47.70 -19.64 -35.63
C GLY A 22 47.38 -18.61 -36.75
N GLY A 23 47.41 -17.29 -36.47
CA GLY A 23 48.30 -16.29 -37.13
C GLY A 23 48.26 -15.86 -38.63
N ARG A 24 48.34 -14.51 -38.80
CA ARG A 24 48.87 -13.64 -39.91
C ARG A 24 47.99 -13.40 -41.14
N GLY A 25 47.85 -12.19 -41.70
CA GLY A 25 48.41 -10.85 -41.41
C GLY A 25 47.95 -9.83 -42.48
N GLY A 26 48.19 -8.53 -42.26
CA GLY A 26 47.97 -7.48 -43.27
C GLY A 26 48.16 -6.05 -42.73
N GLN A 27 49.25 -5.39 -43.15
CA GLN A 27 49.65 -4.03 -42.79
C GLN A 27 48.88 -2.96 -43.59
N GLY A 28 48.66 -1.77 -43.01
CA GLY A 28 48.23 -0.58 -43.75
C GLY A 28 48.16 0.69 -42.90
N ARG A 29 48.92 1.72 -43.28
CA ARG A 29 49.21 2.96 -42.55
C ARG A 29 48.13 4.06 -42.65
N GLY A 30 48.17 4.97 -41.67
CA GLY A 30 47.77 6.39 -41.77
C GLY A 30 46.76 6.76 -40.66
N GLY A 31 46.96 7.72 -39.75
CA GLY A 31 47.85 8.87 -39.72
C GLY A 31 46.99 10.13 -39.50
N GLN A 32 47.15 10.79 -38.34
CA GLN A 32 46.64 12.13 -37.96
C GLN A 32 45.13 12.17 -37.63
N GLY A 33 44.62 12.76 -36.55
CA GLY A 33 45.15 13.69 -35.55
C GLY A 33 44.05 14.71 -35.20
N ARG A 34 43.91 15.03 -33.90
CA ARG A 34 42.98 16.00 -33.26
C ARG A 34 41.53 15.50 -33.11
N GLY A 35 40.86 15.61 -31.97
CA GLY A 35 41.14 16.28 -30.70
C GLY A 35 39.80 16.55 -30.03
N GLY A 36 39.64 16.16 -28.77
CA GLY A 36 38.42 16.39 -27.99
C GLY A 36 38.68 16.01 -26.54
N GLN A 37 38.95 17.01 -25.72
CA GLN A 37 39.34 16.88 -24.32
C GLN A 37 38.17 16.34 -23.49
N GLY A 38 38.41 15.23 -22.80
CA GLY A 38 37.65 14.86 -21.61
C GLY A 38 38.02 15.80 -20.46
N ARG A 39 37.01 16.48 -19.92
CA ARG A 39 36.95 16.93 -18.52
C ARG A 39 35.75 16.18 -17.95
N GLY A 40 35.86 15.35 -16.92
CA GLY A 40 36.65 15.55 -15.72
C GLY A 40 35.72 16.15 -14.67
N GLY A 41 35.32 15.32 -13.71
CA GLY A 41 34.17 15.46 -12.83
C GLY A 41 34.03 16.79 -12.07
N GLN A 42 32.77 17.15 -11.86
CA GLN A 42 32.24 18.01 -10.81
C GLN A 42 30.99 17.25 -10.34
N GLY A 43 30.94 16.66 -9.15
CA GLY A 43 31.17 17.30 -7.86
C GLY A 43 29.83 17.80 -7.33
N TRP A 44 28.93 16.88 -6.95
CA TRP A 44 27.65 17.22 -6.34
C TRP A 44 27.87 17.54 -4.86
N GLY A 45 27.95 18.84 -4.56
CA GLY A 45 27.97 19.40 -3.22
C GLY A 45 27.27 20.75 -3.21
N GLY A 46 26.14 20.82 -2.51
CA GLY A 46 25.29 22.00 -2.34
C GLY A 46 23.83 21.56 -2.40
N GLY A 47 23.12 21.32 -1.30
CA GLY A 47 22.95 22.24 -0.18
C GLY A 47 21.68 23.05 -0.43
N GLY A 48 20.52 22.42 -0.21
CA GLY A 48 19.21 23.03 -0.38
C GLY A 48 18.16 22.21 0.35
N GLU A 49 17.86 22.61 1.58
CA GLU A 49 16.76 22.08 2.41
C GLU A 49 15.43 22.13 1.64
N GLY A 50 14.81 20.96 1.51
CA GLY A 50 13.56 20.76 0.80
C GLY A 50 13.14 19.29 0.83
N ASP A 51 13.13 18.68 2.02
CA ASP A 51 12.64 17.32 2.28
C ASP A 51 11.15 17.18 1.94
N ALA A 52 10.85 17.00 0.66
CA ALA A 52 9.50 16.70 0.18
C ALA A 52 9.54 15.98 -1.18
N VAL A 53 10.31 14.90 -1.30
CA VAL A 53 10.17 13.94 -2.41
C VAL A 53 10.16 12.52 -1.84
N SER A 54 9.00 11.89 -1.98
CA SER A 54 8.77 10.44 -1.95
C SER A 54 9.43 9.65 -0.82
N ARG A 55 8.95 9.84 0.41
CA ARG A 55 8.95 8.74 1.38
C ARG A 55 8.17 7.57 0.76
N PRO A 56 8.72 6.34 0.68
CA PRO A 56 7.91 5.18 0.38
C PRO A 56 6.81 5.15 1.43
N SER A 57 5.58 5.28 0.95
CA SER A 57 4.39 5.34 1.79
C SER A 57 4.50 4.35 2.95
N ARG A 58 4.51 4.88 4.17
CA ARG A 58 4.19 4.12 5.38
C ARG A 58 2.80 3.52 5.16
N ARG A 59 2.76 2.33 4.59
CA ARG A 59 1.62 1.42 4.63
C ARG A 59 2.11 -0.01 4.77
N GLY A 60 2.98 -0.20 5.75
CA GLY A 60 3.12 -1.50 6.39
C GLY A 60 1.89 -1.75 7.25
N GLY A 61 1.13 -2.80 6.91
CA GLY A 61 0.23 -3.48 7.84
C GLY A 61 -1.18 -2.92 7.97
N GLY A 62 -2.15 -3.66 7.42
CA GLY A 62 -3.51 -3.72 7.96
C GLY A 62 -4.50 -2.70 7.40
N GLY A 63 -5.44 -3.18 6.59
CA GLY A 63 -6.74 -2.54 6.39
C GLY A 63 -6.80 -1.46 5.31
N GLY A 64 -7.58 -1.72 4.26
CA GLY A 64 -8.28 -0.64 3.53
C GLY A 64 -7.89 -0.37 2.07
N SER A 65 -6.83 -0.97 1.50
CA SER A 65 -6.54 -0.84 0.05
C SER A 65 -6.39 -2.14 -0.72
N GLY A 66 -6.27 -3.28 -0.02
CA GLY A 66 -6.11 -4.59 -0.65
C GLY A 66 -7.41 -5.26 -1.08
N GLY A 67 -8.55 -4.82 -0.54
CA GLY A 67 -9.85 -5.39 -0.86
C GLY A 67 -10.27 -5.14 -2.31
N PRO A 68 -11.30 -5.84 -2.82
CA PRO A 68 -11.82 -5.65 -4.18
C PRO A 68 -12.14 -4.17 -4.50
N MET A 69 -12.75 -3.44 -3.56
CA MET A 69 -13.03 -1.99 -3.73
C MET A 69 -11.77 -1.14 -3.89
N GLY A 70 -10.68 -1.51 -3.21
CA GLY A 70 -9.40 -0.82 -3.36
C GLY A 70 -8.76 -1.03 -4.73
N ARG A 71 -9.01 -2.18 -5.40
CA ARG A 71 -8.60 -2.43 -6.79
C ARG A 71 -9.41 -1.58 -7.76
N ILE A 72 -10.74 -1.61 -7.63
CA ILE A 72 -11.65 -0.81 -8.46
C ILE A 72 -11.28 0.68 -8.39
N MET A 73 -11.10 1.21 -7.17
CA MET A 73 -10.73 2.62 -6.97
C MET A 73 -9.37 3.00 -7.55
N ARG A 74 -8.44 2.05 -7.73
CA ARG A 74 -7.16 2.33 -8.38
C ARG A 74 -7.28 2.48 -9.88
N GLN A 75 -8.24 1.83 -10.54
CA GLN A 75 -8.41 1.99 -11.98
C GLN A 75 -8.78 3.42 -12.37
N PHE A 76 -9.51 4.14 -11.51
CA PHE A 76 -9.86 5.54 -11.70
C PHE A 76 -8.70 6.53 -11.52
N ARG A 77 -7.48 6.02 -11.29
CA ARG A 77 -6.26 6.85 -11.35
C ARG A 77 -5.66 6.78 -12.75
N PRO A 78 -5.12 7.89 -13.26
CA PRO A 78 -4.43 7.88 -14.54
C PRO A 78 -3.17 7.01 -14.45
N ASP A 79 -2.78 6.41 -15.58
CA ASP A 79 -1.55 5.61 -15.66
C ASP A 79 -0.30 6.50 -15.70
N PHE A 80 -0.46 7.71 -16.23
CA PHE A 80 0.57 8.75 -16.29
C PHE A 80 0.09 9.99 -15.54
N GLU A 81 0.94 10.53 -14.67
CA GLU A 81 0.75 11.79 -13.98
C GLU A 81 1.77 12.82 -14.47
N ARG A 82 1.51 14.11 -14.29
CA ARG A 82 2.41 15.19 -14.77
C ARG A 82 3.84 15.07 -14.23
N ARG A 83 4.01 14.48 -13.03
CA ARG A 83 5.32 14.20 -12.45
C ARG A 83 6.15 13.20 -13.26
N ASP A 84 5.50 12.37 -14.08
CA ASP A 84 6.17 11.37 -14.91
C ASP A 84 6.80 11.98 -16.17
N ILE A 85 6.43 13.20 -16.56
CA ILE A 85 7.02 13.87 -17.74
C ILE A 85 8.55 13.97 -17.59
N GLN A 86 9.02 14.31 -16.40
CA GLN A 86 10.46 14.42 -16.15
C GLN A 86 11.16 13.07 -16.32
N LEU A 87 10.49 11.98 -15.94
CA LEU A 87 11.00 10.62 -16.07
C LEU A 87 11.08 10.17 -17.53
N PHE A 88 10.14 10.57 -18.39
CA PHE A 88 10.22 10.36 -19.84
C PHE A 88 11.37 11.18 -20.45
N VAL A 89 11.52 12.45 -20.03
CA VAL A 89 12.58 13.35 -20.51
C VAL A 89 13.96 12.80 -20.18
N GLU A 90 14.17 12.35 -18.95
CA GLU A 90 15.47 11.82 -18.51
C GLU A 90 15.80 10.48 -19.17
N MET A 91 14.85 9.54 -19.18
CA MET A 91 15.12 8.18 -19.66
C MET A 91 15.27 8.06 -21.18
N LEU A 92 14.65 8.97 -21.94
CA LEU A 92 14.73 8.99 -23.41
C LEU A 92 15.57 10.16 -23.93
N GLU A 93 16.25 10.89 -23.05
CA GLU A 93 17.09 12.05 -23.38
C GLU A 93 16.36 13.03 -24.33
N LEU A 94 15.13 13.41 -23.96
CA LEU A 94 14.30 14.27 -24.81
C LEU A 94 14.86 15.70 -24.85
N ASP A 95 14.86 16.30 -26.04
CA ASP A 95 15.17 17.72 -26.17
C ASP A 95 14.02 18.63 -25.71
N ASP A 96 14.29 19.94 -25.56
CA ASP A 96 13.30 20.92 -25.11
C ASP A 96 12.05 20.97 -26.01
N GLY A 97 12.21 20.72 -27.32
CA GLY A 97 11.09 20.67 -28.25
C GLY A 97 10.23 19.43 -28.05
N GLN A 98 10.85 18.27 -27.95
CA GLN A 98 10.19 17.00 -27.66
C GLN A 98 9.49 17.02 -26.30
N LYS A 99 10.09 17.68 -25.29
CA LYS A 99 9.46 17.90 -23.98
C LYS A 99 8.15 18.68 -24.12
N VAL A 100 8.12 19.75 -24.89
CA VAL A 100 6.88 20.53 -25.12
C VAL A 100 5.82 19.68 -25.84
N VAL A 101 6.22 18.83 -26.79
CA VAL A 101 5.31 17.90 -27.46
C VAL A 101 4.76 16.87 -26.46
N LEU A 102 5.61 16.30 -25.61
CA LEU A 102 5.19 15.37 -24.56
C LEU A 102 4.24 16.03 -23.55
N GLU A 103 4.52 17.27 -23.12
CA GLU A 103 3.62 18.05 -22.26
C GLU A 103 2.26 18.26 -22.92
N THR A 104 2.24 18.56 -24.22
CA THR A 104 0.98 18.71 -24.99
C THR A 104 0.21 17.40 -25.07
N LEU A 105 0.87 16.29 -25.43
CA LEU A 105 0.26 14.95 -25.48
C LEU A 105 -0.25 14.51 -24.10
N PHE A 106 0.44 14.92 -23.03
CA PHE A 106 0.01 14.66 -21.67
C PHE A 106 -1.25 15.45 -21.29
N GLU A 107 -1.32 16.74 -21.67
CA GLU A 107 -2.52 17.55 -21.49
C GLU A 107 -3.71 16.95 -22.24
N ASP A 108 -3.52 16.51 -23.50
CA ASP A 108 -4.56 15.82 -24.27
C ASP A 108 -5.03 14.53 -23.57
N TYR A 109 -4.09 13.72 -23.06
CA TYR A 109 -4.39 12.50 -22.31
C TYR A 109 -5.20 12.79 -21.03
N ASP A 110 -4.80 13.80 -20.25
CA ASP A 110 -5.46 14.16 -18.98
C ASP A 110 -6.86 14.75 -19.22
N ASP A 111 -7.03 15.57 -20.27
CA ASP A 111 -8.30 16.15 -20.70
C ASP A 111 -9.28 15.09 -21.21
N GLU A 112 -8.78 14.01 -21.81
CA GLU A 112 -9.59 12.85 -22.24
C GLU A 112 -9.89 11.90 -21.06
N PHE A 113 -8.93 11.68 -20.16
CA PHE A 113 -9.04 10.75 -19.04
C PHE A 113 -9.98 11.24 -17.93
N ARG A 114 -9.78 12.47 -17.44
CA ARG A 114 -10.48 12.96 -16.23
C ARG A 114 -12.01 12.95 -16.37
N PRO A 115 -12.61 13.49 -17.44
CA PRO A 115 -14.07 13.51 -17.56
C PRO A 115 -14.67 12.11 -17.55
N ARG A 116 -14.02 11.15 -18.23
CA ARG A 116 -14.45 9.75 -18.29
C ARG A 116 -14.31 9.04 -16.95
N ALA A 117 -13.21 9.28 -16.24
CA ALA A 117 -12.99 8.74 -14.91
C ALA A 117 -14.00 9.30 -13.89
N ASP A 118 -14.29 10.60 -13.98
CA ASP A 118 -15.28 11.26 -13.12
C ASP A 118 -16.70 10.76 -13.39
N GLU A 119 -17.08 10.60 -14.66
CA GLU A 119 -18.36 10.04 -15.08
C GLU A 119 -18.54 8.60 -14.57
N ALA A 120 -17.62 7.70 -14.94
CA ALA A 120 -17.71 6.29 -14.55
C ALA A 120 -17.60 6.10 -13.03
N SER A 121 -16.75 6.86 -12.34
CA SER A 121 -16.67 6.80 -10.88
C SER A 121 -17.91 7.39 -10.20
N GLY A 122 -18.54 8.39 -10.80
CA GLY A 122 -19.82 8.96 -10.39
C GLY A 122 -20.94 7.93 -10.49
N GLU A 123 -21.09 7.30 -11.65
CA GLU A 123 -22.07 6.24 -11.89
C GLU A 123 -21.88 5.06 -10.93
N LEU A 124 -20.64 4.60 -10.73
CA LEU A 124 -20.35 3.55 -9.75
C LEU A 124 -20.74 3.97 -8.33
N ARG A 125 -20.38 5.19 -7.90
CA ARG A 125 -20.71 5.68 -6.55
C ARG A 125 -22.21 5.80 -6.34
N ASP A 126 -22.93 6.30 -7.34
CA ASP A 126 -24.38 6.47 -7.26
C ASP A 126 -25.10 5.12 -7.30
N GLY A 127 -24.69 4.20 -8.17
CA GLY A 127 -25.22 2.85 -8.22
C GLY A 127 -24.90 2.05 -6.95
N LEU A 128 -23.69 2.16 -6.40
CA LEU A 128 -23.35 1.56 -5.09
C LEU A 128 -24.19 2.17 -3.96
N ARG A 129 -24.44 3.48 -3.99
CA ARG A 129 -25.30 4.15 -2.99
C ARG A 129 -26.73 3.65 -3.09
N GLU A 130 -27.24 3.48 -4.31
CA GLU A 130 -28.60 2.97 -4.54
C GLU A 130 -28.71 1.49 -4.15
N MET A 131 -27.72 0.67 -4.48
CA MET A 131 -27.63 -0.71 -4.02
C MET A 131 -27.60 -0.80 -2.49
N MET A 132 -26.80 0.04 -1.81
CA MET A 132 -26.79 0.10 -0.35
C MET A 132 -28.14 0.54 0.19
N ARG A 133 -28.79 1.55 -0.39
CA ARG A 133 -30.14 1.96 0.01
C ARG A 133 -31.13 0.81 -0.13
N SER A 134 -31.11 0.10 -1.26
CA SER A 134 -31.95 -1.07 -1.55
C SER A 134 -31.74 -2.20 -0.52
N MET A 135 -30.47 -2.53 -0.22
CA MET A 135 -30.11 -3.52 0.80
C MET A 135 -30.57 -3.12 2.21
N PHE A 136 -30.62 -1.82 2.50
CA PHE A 136 -31.06 -1.25 3.78
C PHE A 136 -32.46 -0.62 3.70
N THR A 137 -33.36 -1.10 2.84
CA THR A 137 -34.74 -0.57 2.73
C THR A 137 -35.62 -0.85 3.96
N GLY A 138 -35.18 -1.71 4.90
CA GLY A 138 -35.71 -1.79 6.28
C GLY A 138 -35.03 -0.84 7.29
N GLY A 139 -34.04 -0.09 6.83
CA GLY A 139 -33.31 0.94 7.57
C GLY A 139 -32.42 0.44 8.72
N PRO A 140 -31.62 1.35 9.29
CA PRO A 140 -30.98 1.13 10.60
C PRO A 140 -31.98 0.85 11.73
N GLN A 141 -33.28 1.05 11.51
CA GLN A 141 -34.34 0.81 12.49
C GLN A 141 -34.60 -0.68 12.70
N ASN A 142 -34.82 -1.47 11.64
CA ASN A 142 -34.99 -2.91 11.79
C ASN A 142 -33.76 -3.56 12.43
N TRP A 143 -32.56 -3.13 12.02
CA TRP A 143 -31.31 -3.59 12.65
C TRP A 143 -31.20 -3.18 14.13
N ARG A 144 -31.56 -1.94 14.49
CA ARG A 144 -31.57 -1.50 15.90
C ARG A 144 -32.62 -2.23 16.71
N GLU A 145 -33.76 -2.57 16.13
CA GLU A 145 -34.83 -3.34 16.78
C GLU A 145 -34.39 -4.79 17.01
N SER A 146 -33.79 -5.45 16.01
CA SER A 146 -33.23 -6.80 16.15
C SER A 146 -32.05 -6.85 17.13
N PHE A 147 -31.15 -5.86 17.12
CA PHE A 147 -30.08 -5.77 18.13
C PHE A 147 -30.61 -5.41 19.51
N GLY A 148 -31.67 -4.61 19.56
CA GLY A 148 -32.39 -4.28 20.78
C GLY A 148 -33.02 -5.51 21.41
N SER A 149 -33.66 -6.38 20.62
CA SER A 149 -34.26 -7.62 21.11
C SER A 149 -33.21 -8.62 21.59
N ILE A 150 -32.09 -8.78 20.86
CA ILE A 150 -30.96 -9.62 21.31
C ILE A 150 -30.38 -9.11 22.62
N ARG A 151 -30.20 -7.77 22.74
CA ARG A 151 -29.68 -7.17 23.97
C ARG A 151 -30.65 -7.36 25.14
N GLN A 152 -31.94 -7.17 24.91
CA GLN A 152 -32.98 -7.36 25.92
C GLN A 152 -33.04 -8.83 26.37
N GLU A 153 -32.95 -9.78 25.45
CA GLU A 153 -32.90 -11.20 25.76
C GLU A 153 -31.67 -11.56 26.61
N LEU A 154 -30.49 -11.01 26.27
CA LEU A 154 -29.27 -11.19 27.08
C LEU A 154 -29.39 -10.54 28.47
N GLU A 155 -30.07 -9.39 28.59
CA GLU A 155 -30.34 -8.75 29.89
C GLU A 155 -31.36 -9.55 30.72
N GLU A 156 -32.36 -10.18 30.09
CA GLU A 156 -33.37 -11.03 30.74
C GLU A 156 -32.80 -12.38 31.20
N MET A 157 -31.77 -12.90 30.54
CA MET A 157 -31.06 -14.13 30.93
C MET A 157 -30.15 -13.97 32.15
N GLY A 158 -29.89 -12.73 32.61
CA GLY A 158 -29.12 -12.44 33.82
C GLY A 158 -27.61 -12.67 33.66
N ASP A 159 -26.95 -13.11 34.74
CA ASP A 159 -25.48 -13.29 34.79
C ASP A 159 -25.06 -14.59 34.08
N ILE A 160 -25.04 -14.53 32.74
CA ILE A 160 -24.49 -15.58 31.87
C ILE A 160 -22.99 -15.37 31.68
N ASP A 161 -22.23 -16.46 31.60
CA ASP A 161 -20.79 -16.37 31.33
C ASP A 161 -20.51 -15.84 29.92
N GLU A 162 -19.31 -15.29 29.74
CA GLU A 162 -18.90 -14.61 28.49
C GLU A 162 -18.86 -15.57 27.29
N GLU A 163 -18.67 -16.87 27.48
CA GLU A 163 -18.65 -17.84 26.40
C GLU A 163 -20.06 -18.19 25.92
N THR A 164 -20.97 -18.43 26.86
CA THR A 164 -22.39 -18.62 26.58
C THR A 164 -23.01 -17.39 25.94
N ARG A 165 -22.66 -16.18 26.43
CA ARG A 165 -23.08 -14.91 25.81
C ARG A 165 -22.64 -14.80 24.36
N ARG A 166 -21.41 -15.20 24.03
CA ARG A 166 -20.90 -15.22 22.65
C ARG A 166 -21.65 -16.22 21.78
N GLN A 167 -21.96 -17.40 22.29
CA GLN A 167 -22.69 -18.42 21.52
C GLN A 167 -24.12 -17.99 21.20
N ILE A 168 -24.86 -17.47 22.18
CA ILE A 168 -26.22 -16.94 21.98
C ILE A 168 -26.21 -15.80 20.97
N MET A 169 -25.23 -14.88 21.09
CA MET A 169 -25.08 -13.79 20.13
C MET A 169 -24.76 -14.30 18.72
N GLN A 170 -23.93 -15.33 18.57
CA GLN A 170 -23.64 -15.95 17.28
C GLN A 170 -24.88 -16.63 16.67
N GLU A 171 -25.63 -17.39 17.45
CA GLU A 171 -26.84 -18.09 17.01
C GLU A 171 -27.92 -17.10 16.55
N ARG A 172 -28.22 -16.08 17.36
CA ARG A 172 -29.17 -15.02 16.99
C ARG A 172 -28.75 -14.24 15.75
N MET A 173 -27.46 -13.97 15.59
CA MET A 173 -26.93 -13.34 14.39
C MET A 173 -27.09 -14.23 13.15
N GLN A 174 -26.92 -15.55 13.29
CA GLN A 174 -27.16 -16.50 12.19
C GLN A 174 -28.64 -16.60 11.81
N GLU A 175 -29.54 -16.66 12.79
CA GLU A 175 -31.00 -16.66 12.55
C GLU A 175 -31.43 -15.38 11.83
N MET A 176 -30.99 -14.22 12.33
CA MET A 176 -31.25 -12.92 11.72
C MET A 176 -30.72 -12.87 10.27
N GLN A 177 -29.54 -13.45 10.03
CA GLN A 177 -28.97 -13.56 8.69
C GLN A 177 -29.83 -14.43 7.76
N GLN A 178 -30.27 -15.61 8.23
CA GLN A 178 -31.13 -16.50 7.44
C GLN A 178 -32.45 -15.82 7.10
N GLN A 179 -33.08 -15.16 8.07
CA GLN A 179 -34.33 -14.44 7.86
C GLN A 179 -34.16 -13.29 6.85
N MET A 180 -33.07 -12.52 6.93
CA MET A 180 -32.76 -11.49 5.93
C MET A 180 -32.47 -12.05 4.53
N LEU A 181 -31.93 -13.27 4.41
CA LEU A 181 -31.73 -13.93 3.12
C LEU A 181 -33.07 -14.40 2.55
N GLU A 182 -33.92 -15.02 3.38
CA GLU A 182 -35.26 -15.46 2.98
C GLU A 182 -36.14 -14.27 2.55
N ASP A 183 -36.15 -13.17 3.31
CA ASP A 183 -36.90 -11.96 2.99
C ASP A 183 -36.41 -11.33 1.66
N ARG A 184 -35.11 -11.39 1.37
CA ARG A 184 -34.53 -10.90 0.11
C ARG A 184 -34.92 -11.77 -1.10
N VAL A 185 -34.89 -13.09 -0.94
CA VAL A 185 -35.35 -14.02 -1.97
C VAL A 185 -36.85 -13.83 -2.24
N ASN A 186 -37.66 -13.72 -1.18
CA ASN A 186 -39.11 -13.62 -1.28
C ASN A 186 -39.59 -12.26 -1.83
N SER A 187 -38.84 -11.19 -1.63
CA SER A 187 -39.17 -9.84 -2.11
C SER A 187 -38.74 -9.58 -3.56
N GLY A 188 -37.93 -10.46 -4.17
CA GLY A 188 -37.35 -10.24 -5.50
C GLY A 188 -36.16 -9.26 -5.50
N ALA A 189 -35.75 -8.76 -4.34
CA ALA A 189 -34.63 -7.84 -4.17
C ALA A 189 -33.30 -8.43 -4.67
N ASP A 190 -33.13 -9.76 -4.63
CA ASP A 190 -31.93 -10.42 -5.16
C ASP A 190 -31.80 -10.31 -6.68
N ALA A 191 -32.91 -10.38 -7.42
CA ALA A 191 -32.88 -10.23 -8.88
C ALA A 191 -32.54 -8.79 -9.28
N GLU A 192 -33.15 -7.81 -8.60
CA GLU A 192 -32.85 -6.39 -8.76
C GLU A 192 -31.40 -6.06 -8.38
N MET A 193 -30.88 -6.64 -7.30
CA MET A 193 -29.48 -6.48 -6.88
C MET A 193 -28.50 -7.04 -7.91
N ARG A 194 -28.80 -8.21 -8.49
CA ARG A 194 -27.96 -8.76 -9.57
C ARG A 194 -28.00 -7.87 -10.80
N GLU A 195 -29.17 -7.36 -11.19
CA GLU A 195 -29.29 -6.45 -12.33
C GLU A 195 -28.48 -5.15 -12.12
N MET A 196 -28.62 -4.52 -10.95
CA MET A 196 -27.82 -3.34 -10.57
C MET A 196 -26.32 -3.64 -10.60
N MET A 197 -25.90 -4.78 -10.03
CA MET A 197 -24.49 -5.19 -10.08
C MET A 197 -24.01 -5.42 -11.51
N SER A 198 -24.85 -5.93 -12.41
CA SER A 198 -24.49 -6.08 -13.83
C SER A 198 -24.14 -4.74 -14.45
N VAL A 199 -25.02 -3.75 -14.26
CA VAL A 199 -24.81 -2.39 -14.80
C VAL A 199 -23.52 -1.80 -14.25
N LEU A 200 -23.23 -1.95 -12.95
CA LEU A 200 -21.99 -1.44 -12.36
C LEU A 200 -20.75 -2.16 -12.90
N ILE A 201 -20.83 -3.46 -13.14
CA ILE A 201 -19.74 -4.23 -13.76
C ILE A 201 -19.49 -3.76 -15.19
N ASP A 202 -20.54 -3.49 -15.96
CA ASP A 202 -20.43 -3.03 -17.34
C ASP A 202 -19.80 -1.62 -17.40
N VAL A 203 -20.27 -0.68 -16.58
CA VAL A 203 -19.66 0.68 -16.45
C VAL A 203 -18.17 0.58 -16.12
N TYR A 204 -17.82 -0.32 -15.19
CA TYR A 204 -16.43 -0.55 -14.81
C TYR A 204 -15.60 -1.13 -15.98
N GLN A 205 -16.11 -2.16 -16.66
CA GLN A 205 -15.40 -2.80 -17.78
C GLN A 205 -15.20 -1.85 -18.95
N ASP A 206 -16.24 -1.07 -19.28
CA ASP A 206 -16.18 -0.07 -20.34
C ASP A 206 -15.13 1.00 -20.03
N PHE A 207 -15.10 1.50 -18.79
CA PHE A 207 -14.09 2.46 -18.37
C PHE A 207 -12.67 1.87 -18.42
N VAL A 208 -12.46 0.64 -17.95
CA VAL A 208 -11.14 -0.02 -18.00
C VAL A 208 -10.67 -0.20 -19.44
N ALA A 209 -11.56 -0.58 -20.35
CA ALA A 209 -11.24 -0.69 -21.78
C ALA A 209 -10.87 0.66 -22.39
N GLN A 210 -11.64 1.71 -22.10
CA GLN A 210 -11.34 3.08 -22.54
C GLN A 210 -10.00 3.56 -21.97
N LYS A 211 -9.73 3.30 -20.69
CA LYS A 211 -8.46 3.62 -20.04
C LYS A 211 -7.28 3.00 -20.75
N GLN A 212 -7.38 1.71 -21.10
CA GLN A 212 -6.34 1.02 -21.85
C GLN A 212 -6.12 1.66 -23.23
N MET A 213 -7.20 2.02 -23.94
CA MET A 213 -7.11 2.71 -25.23
C MET A 213 -6.43 4.08 -25.12
N MET A 214 -6.76 4.88 -24.10
CA MET A 214 -6.13 6.18 -23.86
C MET A 214 -4.63 6.02 -23.57
N ARG A 215 -4.27 5.05 -22.74
CA ARG A 215 -2.87 4.72 -22.43
C ARG A 215 -2.09 4.35 -23.70
N ASP A 216 -2.64 3.43 -24.51
CA ASP A 216 -1.97 2.94 -25.70
C ASP A 216 -1.90 4.01 -26.79
N GLY A 217 -2.94 4.84 -26.93
CA GLY A 217 -2.96 6.00 -27.82
C GLY A 217 -1.90 7.04 -27.45
N PHE A 218 -1.78 7.38 -26.16
CA PHE A 218 -0.74 8.27 -25.65
C PHE A 218 0.67 7.74 -25.96
N LEU A 219 0.96 6.48 -25.59
CA LEU A 219 2.28 5.89 -25.82
C LEU A 219 2.61 5.76 -27.31
N SER A 220 1.65 5.39 -28.15
CA SER A 220 1.85 5.30 -29.60
C SER A 220 2.15 6.67 -30.20
N SER A 221 1.34 7.68 -29.86
CA SER A 221 1.51 9.05 -30.36
C SER A 221 2.85 9.63 -29.93
N PHE A 222 3.26 9.36 -28.69
CA PHE A 222 4.56 9.79 -28.19
C PHE A 222 5.73 9.06 -28.87
N LYS A 223 5.62 7.74 -29.06
CA LYS A 223 6.64 6.94 -29.75
C LYS A 223 6.91 7.43 -31.17
N GLU A 224 5.89 7.95 -31.86
CA GLU A 224 6.02 8.56 -33.19
C GLU A 224 6.85 9.86 -33.20
N GLN A 225 7.02 10.53 -32.06
CA GLN A 225 7.81 11.76 -31.92
C GLN A 225 9.29 11.50 -31.61
N LEU A 226 9.66 10.24 -31.39
CA LEU A 226 11.01 9.85 -31.04
C LEU A 226 11.89 9.72 -32.29
N SER A 227 13.16 10.10 -32.14
CA SER A 227 14.18 9.86 -33.16
C SER A 227 14.56 8.37 -33.25
N GLU A 228 15.21 7.95 -34.35
CA GLU A 228 15.71 6.57 -34.49
C GLU A 228 16.68 6.15 -33.38
N GLY A 229 17.46 7.09 -32.82
CA GLY A 229 18.33 6.82 -31.69
C GLY A 229 17.56 6.57 -30.39
N GLN A 230 16.56 7.39 -30.11
CA GLN A 230 15.72 7.25 -28.91
C GLN A 230 14.83 6.01 -28.98
N LEU A 231 14.37 5.63 -30.17
CA LEU A 231 13.59 4.40 -30.38
C LEU A 231 14.38 3.13 -30.00
N GLN A 232 15.71 3.16 -30.05
CA GLN A 232 16.53 2.03 -29.57
C GLN A 232 16.46 1.86 -28.05
N GLY A 233 16.21 2.95 -27.30
CA GLY A 233 16.01 2.93 -25.85
C GLY A 233 14.58 2.60 -25.42
N TRP A 234 13.62 2.53 -26.35
CA TRP A 234 12.20 2.37 -26.05
C TRP A 234 11.90 1.13 -25.21
N ASP A 235 12.46 -0.02 -25.57
CA ASP A 235 12.18 -1.27 -24.87
C ASP A 235 12.68 -1.22 -23.42
N SER A 236 13.83 -0.58 -23.16
CA SER A 236 14.33 -0.37 -21.80
C SER A 236 13.44 0.59 -21.02
N PHE A 237 13.01 1.68 -21.65
CA PHE A 237 12.07 2.61 -21.08
C PHE A 237 10.73 1.95 -20.70
N GLU A 238 10.16 1.09 -21.54
CA GLU A 238 8.93 0.35 -21.22
C GLU A 238 9.11 -0.61 -20.04
N ARG A 239 10.25 -1.30 -19.96
CA ARG A 239 10.58 -2.17 -18.81
C ARG A 239 10.68 -1.36 -17.52
N PHE A 240 11.39 -0.24 -17.57
CA PHE A 240 11.52 0.70 -16.47
C PHE A 240 10.14 1.20 -16.02
N LEU A 241 9.30 1.67 -16.95
CA LEU A 241 7.99 2.26 -16.65
C LEU A 241 7.05 1.22 -16.05
N MET A 242 7.04 0.01 -16.59
CA MET A 242 6.23 -1.10 -16.05
C MET A 242 6.67 -1.48 -14.64
N ARG A 243 7.99 -1.56 -14.39
CA ARG A 243 8.55 -1.83 -13.07
C ARG A 243 8.12 -0.76 -12.09
N GLU A 244 8.35 0.51 -12.41
CA GLU A 244 8.05 1.64 -11.52
C GLU A 244 6.57 1.75 -11.16
N LYS A 245 5.68 1.56 -12.15
CA LYS A 245 4.24 1.73 -11.94
C LYS A 245 3.58 0.54 -11.27
N THR A 246 4.02 -0.68 -11.58
CA THR A 246 3.24 -1.88 -11.24
C THR A 246 3.91 -2.79 -10.23
N LEU A 247 5.24 -2.79 -10.11
CA LEU A 247 5.92 -3.59 -9.09
C LEU A 247 5.43 -3.29 -7.66
N PRO A 248 5.17 -2.03 -7.25
CA PRO A 248 4.66 -1.71 -5.91
C PRO A 248 3.28 -2.33 -5.58
N GLU A 249 2.53 -2.81 -6.58
CA GLU A 249 1.22 -3.45 -6.39
C GLU A 249 1.29 -4.91 -5.91
N GLY A 250 2.47 -5.36 -5.49
CA GLY A 250 2.64 -6.67 -4.89
C GLY A 250 1.80 -6.87 -3.64
N ARG A 251 1.38 -8.12 -3.44
CA ARG A 251 0.61 -8.57 -2.26
C ARG A 251 1.37 -9.56 -1.41
N LEU A 252 2.34 -10.27 -2.02
CA LEU A 252 3.18 -11.21 -1.31
C LEU A 252 4.44 -10.52 -0.80
N SER A 253 4.93 -10.93 0.36
CA SER A 253 6.22 -10.49 0.90
C SER A 253 7.34 -10.79 -0.12
N GLY A 254 8.17 -9.79 -0.44
CA GLY A 254 9.21 -9.87 -1.46
C GLY A 254 8.77 -9.62 -2.90
N GLU A 255 7.46 -9.63 -3.22
CA GLU A 255 6.96 -9.38 -4.57
C GLU A 255 7.27 -7.95 -5.05
N SER A 256 7.11 -6.95 -4.20
CA SER A 256 7.30 -5.53 -4.54
C SER A 256 8.76 -5.05 -4.48
N THR A 257 9.73 -5.97 -4.37
CA THR A 257 11.15 -5.60 -4.22
C THR A 257 11.73 -5.09 -5.52
N ASN A 258 12.21 -3.85 -5.54
CA ASN A 258 12.95 -3.29 -6.67
C ASN A 258 14.45 -3.36 -6.40
N LEU A 259 15.15 -4.33 -6.99
CA LEU A 259 16.60 -4.50 -6.77
C LEU A 259 17.43 -3.33 -7.30
N PHE A 260 17.00 -2.68 -8.40
CA PHE A 260 17.67 -1.48 -8.94
C PHE A 260 17.69 -0.35 -7.91
N TYR A 261 16.55 -0.09 -7.27
CA TYR A 261 16.44 0.96 -6.26
C TYR A 261 17.35 0.70 -5.06
N VAL A 262 17.41 -0.55 -4.60
CA VAL A 262 18.28 -0.92 -3.46
C VAL A 262 19.74 -0.73 -3.82
N ILE A 263 20.17 -1.24 -4.98
CA ILE A 263 21.55 -1.17 -5.43
C ILE A 263 22.00 0.27 -5.69
N ASP A 264 21.15 1.09 -6.31
CA ASP A 264 21.41 2.51 -6.54
C ASP A 264 21.57 3.28 -5.22
N LYS A 265 20.66 3.06 -4.27
CA LYS A 265 20.73 3.66 -2.92
C LYS A 265 22.02 3.28 -2.18
N MET A 266 22.52 2.06 -2.38
CA MET A 266 23.76 1.60 -1.74
C MET A 266 25.01 2.31 -2.29
N GLY A 267 24.94 2.92 -3.48
CA GLY A 267 26.05 3.66 -4.05
C GLY A 267 27.31 2.81 -4.25
N LEU A 268 27.15 1.64 -4.89
CA LEU A 268 28.25 0.70 -5.08
C LEU A 268 29.41 1.32 -5.89
N GLU A 269 30.63 0.92 -5.55
CA GLU A 269 31.82 1.30 -6.31
C GLU A 269 31.69 0.88 -7.80
N PRO A 270 32.19 1.68 -8.76
CA PRO A 270 31.99 1.43 -10.19
C PRO A 270 32.43 0.03 -10.65
N GLU A 271 33.51 -0.50 -10.09
CA GLU A 271 34.01 -1.84 -10.41
C GLU A 271 33.06 -2.95 -9.95
N ILE A 272 32.46 -2.81 -8.76
CA ILE A 272 31.47 -3.77 -8.23
C ILE A 272 30.17 -3.66 -9.01
N TYR A 273 29.73 -2.44 -9.32
CA TYR A 273 28.56 -2.25 -10.16
C TYR A 273 28.75 -2.89 -11.55
N ALA A 274 29.93 -2.71 -12.15
CA ALA A 274 30.26 -3.32 -13.43
C ALA A 274 30.23 -4.86 -13.38
N SER A 275 30.57 -5.50 -12.25
CA SER A 275 30.53 -6.97 -12.13
C SER A 275 29.10 -7.52 -12.04
N ILE A 276 28.15 -6.75 -11.49
CA ILE A 276 26.74 -7.17 -11.37
C ILE A 276 25.86 -6.72 -12.54
N SER A 277 26.32 -5.76 -13.35
CA SER A 277 25.55 -5.17 -14.47
C SER A 277 24.95 -6.22 -15.42
N PRO A 278 25.67 -7.26 -15.88
CA PRO A 278 25.06 -8.27 -16.75
C PRO A 278 23.91 -9.02 -16.07
N THR A 279 24.03 -9.29 -14.77
CA THR A 279 22.97 -9.94 -13.98
C THR A 279 21.78 -9.02 -13.76
N LEU A 280 22.00 -7.71 -13.66
CA LEU A 280 20.92 -6.71 -13.59
C LEU A 280 20.16 -6.60 -14.91
N ASP A 281 20.85 -6.67 -16.05
CA ASP A 281 20.21 -6.67 -17.36
C ASP A 281 19.29 -7.89 -17.54
N ASP A 282 19.79 -9.08 -17.17
CA ASP A 282 19.01 -10.33 -17.17
C ASP A 282 17.81 -10.25 -16.22
N TYR A 283 18.01 -9.66 -15.03
CA TYR A 283 16.95 -9.43 -14.06
C TYR A 283 15.86 -8.51 -14.63
N GLU A 284 16.22 -7.43 -15.31
CA GLU A 284 15.25 -6.50 -15.88
C GLU A 284 14.31 -7.20 -16.85
N VAL A 285 14.88 -8.00 -17.75
CA VAL A 285 14.11 -8.74 -18.76
C VAL A 285 13.23 -9.80 -18.09
N ALA A 286 13.77 -10.56 -17.15
CA ALA A 286 13.01 -11.60 -16.43
C ALA A 286 11.86 -11.00 -15.62
N LEU A 287 12.12 -9.93 -14.86
CA LEU A 287 11.12 -9.23 -14.08
C LEU A 287 10.01 -8.67 -14.97
N HIS A 288 10.38 -8.00 -16.06
CA HIS A 288 9.41 -7.44 -16.99
C HIS A 288 8.47 -8.51 -17.55
N ASN A 289 9.00 -9.65 -18.00
CA ASN A 289 8.19 -10.75 -18.52
C ASN A 289 7.22 -11.31 -17.47
N ALA A 290 7.62 -11.36 -16.20
CA ALA A 290 6.74 -11.78 -15.11
C ALA A 290 5.69 -10.71 -14.76
N LEU A 291 6.04 -9.43 -14.81
CA LEU A 291 5.10 -8.33 -14.63
C LEU A 291 4.05 -8.30 -15.75
N ILE A 292 4.43 -8.51 -17.01
CA ILE A 292 3.49 -8.67 -18.13
C ILE A 292 2.48 -9.78 -17.83
N GLN A 293 2.95 -10.96 -17.43
CA GLN A 293 2.08 -12.10 -17.15
C GLN A 293 1.13 -11.82 -15.98
N ARG A 294 1.65 -11.26 -14.88
CA ARG A 294 0.86 -10.91 -13.70
C ARG A 294 -0.18 -9.84 -14.02
N ASN A 295 0.24 -8.73 -14.61
CA ASN A 295 -0.63 -7.59 -14.89
C ASN A 295 -1.68 -7.95 -15.95
N GLY A 296 -1.25 -8.64 -17.02
CA GLY A 296 -2.13 -9.11 -18.07
C GLY A 296 -3.22 -10.04 -17.55
N TYR A 297 -2.87 -11.02 -16.70
CA TYR A 297 -3.88 -11.91 -16.12
C TYR A 297 -4.80 -11.19 -15.13
N ILE A 298 -4.28 -10.28 -14.29
CA ILE A 298 -5.12 -9.50 -13.37
C ILE A 298 -6.16 -8.70 -14.15
N ALA A 299 -5.74 -7.98 -15.20
CA ALA A 299 -6.65 -7.18 -16.04
C ALA A 299 -7.69 -8.07 -16.74
N GLN A 300 -7.26 -9.18 -17.35
CA GLN A 300 -8.16 -10.09 -18.07
C GLN A 300 -9.15 -10.83 -17.16
N SER A 301 -8.74 -11.16 -15.93
CA SER A 301 -9.55 -11.93 -14.99
C SER A 301 -10.50 -11.07 -14.14
N GLU A 302 -10.38 -9.75 -14.16
CA GLU A 302 -11.17 -8.88 -13.28
C GLU A 302 -12.66 -8.87 -13.63
N GLY A 303 -13.02 -8.78 -14.90
CA GLY A 303 -14.41 -8.88 -15.34
C GLY A 303 -15.08 -10.23 -14.97
N PRO A 304 -14.47 -11.38 -15.34
CA PRO A 304 -14.92 -12.69 -14.90
C PRO A 304 -15.02 -12.83 -13.38
N LEU A 305 -14.08 -12.27 -12.62
CA LEU A 305 -14.10 -12.28 -11.15
C LEU A 305 -15.28 -11.50 -10.57
N LEU A 306 -15.62 -10.35 -11.14
CA LEU A 306 -16.78 -9.58 -10.69
C LEU A 306 -18.09 -10.31 -11.02
N ARG A 307 -18.17 -10.96 -12.19
CA ARG A 307 -19.32 -11.80 -12.55
C ARG A 307 -19.45 -13.01 -11.62
N SER A 308 -18.35 -13.67 -11.27
CA SER A 308 -18.41 -14.81 -10.34
C SER A 308 -18.90 -14.38 -8.95
N PHE A 309 -18.63 -13.15 -8.51
CA PHE A 309 -19.24 -12.62 -7.27
C PHE A 309 -20.74 -12.38 -7.41
N GLN A 310 -21.17 -11.79 -8.53
CA GLN A 310 -22.58 -11.54 -8.83
C GLN A 310 -23.40 -12.83 -8.91
N GLU A 311 -22.83 -13.90 -9.48
CA GLU A 311 -23.44 -15.21 -9.66
C GLU A 311 -23.24 -16.14 -8.45
N ALA A 312 -22.50 -15.70 -7.44
CA ALA A 312 -22.08 -16.51 -6.29
C ALA A 312 -21.30 -17.79 -6.68
N ASP A 313 -20.57 -17.76 -7.79
CA ASP A 313 -19.67 -18.83 -8.23
C ASP A 313 -18.32 -18.75 -7.48
N ILE A 314 -18.27 -19.43 -6.32
CA ILE A 314 -17.08 -19.48 -5.47
C ILE A 314 -15.95 -20.28 -6.13
N ASP A 315 -16.27 -21.33 -6.89
CA ASP A 315 -15.27 -22.19 -7.52
C ASP A 315 -14.51 -21.42 -8.62
N GLU A 316 -15.22 -20.62 -9.43
CA GLU A 316 -14.58 -19.80 -10.44
C GLU A 316 -13.77 -18.65 -9.81
N SER A 317 -14.33 -17.99 -8.78
CA SER A 317 -13.61 -16.98 -8.00
C SER A 317 -12.29 -17.54 -7.45
N LYS A 318 -12.33 -18.76 -6.89
CA LYS A 318 -11.16 -19.44 -6.33
C LYS A 318 -10.11 -19.73 -7.41
N LYS A 319 -10.48 -20.30 -8.55
CA LYS A 319 -9.55 -20.57 -9.66
C LYS A 319 -8.85 -19.30 -10.13
N ILE A 320 -9.60 -18.20 -10.26
CA ILE A 320 -9.04 -16.90 -10.63
C ILE A 320 -8.04 -16.43 -9.58
N PHE A 321 -8.38 -16.48 -8.29
CA PHE A 321 -7.48 -16.07 -7.21
C PHE A 321 -6.22 -16.94 -7.15
N GLU A 322 -6.33 -18.26 -7.24
CA GLU A 322 -5.20 -19.18 -7.28
C GLU A 322 -4.25 -18.82 -8.43
N ARG A 323 -4.80 -18.54 -9.61
CA ARG A 323 -3.99 -18.17 -10.77
C ARG A 323 -3.36 -16.79 -10.63
N GLN A 324 -4.06 -15.79 -10.06
CA GLN A 324 -3.47 -14.49 -9.72
C GLN A 324 -2.29 -14.67 -8.75
N ILE A 325 -2.45 -15.49 -7.71
CA ILE A 325 -1.41 -15.79 -6.73
C ILE A 325 -0.21 -16.49 -7.36
N GLN A 326 -0.42 -17.40 -8.32
CA GLN A 326 0.68 -18.05 -9.06
C GLN A 326 1.56 -17.03 -9.80
N PHE A 327 0.97 -16.06 -10.50
CA PHE A 327 1.74 -15.03 -11.20
C PHE A 327 2.44 -14.06 -10.24
N ARG A 328 1.82 -13.74 -9.11
CA ARG A 328 2.46 -12.94 -8.05
C ARG A 328 3.66 -13.66 -7.44
N LYS A 329 3.53 -14.96 -7.19
CA LYS A 329 4.61 -15.81 -6.72
C LYS A 329 5.78 -15.82 -7.72
N MET A 330 5.50 -15.87 -9.02
CA MET A 330 6.54 -15.81 -10.06
C MET A 330 7.38 -14.53 -9.97
N VAL A 331 6.75 -13.36 -9.80
CA VAL A 331 7.46 -12.08 -9.62
C VAL A 331 8.36 -12.12 -8.38
N ARG A 332 7.82 -12.59 -7.24
CA ARG A 332 8.61 -12.76 -6.00
C ARG A 332 9.80 -13.71 -6.20
N ASP A 333 9.58 -14.86 -6.83
CA ASP A 333 10.60 -15.87 -7.02
C ASP A 333 11.73 -15.37 -7.95
N ILE A 334 11.41 -14.53 -8.94
CA ILE A 334 12.42 -13.83 -9.78
C ILE A 334 13.23 -12.85 -8.93
N ASN A 335 12.59 -12.03 -8.10
CA ASN A 335 13.32 -11.12 -7.21
C ASN A 335 14.28 -11.88 -6.27
N ASP A 336 13.82 -12.98 -5.68
CA ASP A 336 14.63 -13.82 -4.80
C ASP A 336 15.81 -14.48 -5.53
N GLN A 337 15.55 -15.03 -6.72
CA GLN A 337 16.56 -15.67 -7.55
C GLN A 337 17.66 -14.67 -7.94
N TYR A 338 17.28 -13.49 -8.43
CA TYR A 338 18.25 -12.50 -8.86
C TYR A 338 18.94 -11.79 -7.69
N ARG A 339 18.30 -11.66 -6.51
CA ARG A 339 19.03 -11.29 -5.28
C ARG A 339 20.22 -12.22 -5.06
N GLN A 340 19.97 -13.54 -5.06
CA GLN A 340 21.03 -14.53 -4.84
C GLN A 340 22.10 -14.48 -5.92
N ALA A 341 21.71 -14.37 -7.19
CA ALA A 341 22.63 -14.28 -8.31
C ALA A 341 23.55 -13.04 -8.21
N ILE A 342 22.97 -11.86 -7.93
CA ILE A 342 23.72 -10.62 -7.75
C ILE A 342 24.70 -10.74 -6.59
N VAL A 343 24.24 -11.21 -5.42
CA VAL A 343 25.09 -11.35 -4.22
C VAL A 343 26.24 -12.34 -4.48
N SER A 344 26.00 -13.42 -5.24
CA SER A 344 27.00 -14.46 -5.49
C SER A 344 28.19 -14.04 -6.35
N VAL A 345 28.09 -12.93 -7.09
CA VAL A 345 29.17 -12.43 -7.95
C VAL A 345 29.92 -11.26 -7.33
N MET A 346 29.45 -10.77 -6.17
CA MET A 346 30.09 -9.73 -5.38
C MET A 346 31.17 -10.33 -4.47
N PRO A 347 32.14 -9.51 -3.99
CA PRO A 347 33.00 -9.94 -2.90
C PRO A 347 32.17 -10.19 -1.63
N GLU A 348 32.67 -11.07 -0.75
CA GLU A 348 31.87 -11.66 0.34
C GLU A 348 31.29 -10.62 1.30
N ASP A 349 32.11 -9.64 1.72
CA ASP A 349 31.71 -8.61 2.68
C ASP A 349 30.65 -7.67 2.09
N GLU A 350 30.88 -7.16 0.89
CA GLU A 350 29.95 -6.27 0.19
C GLU A 350 28.67 -7.01 -0.21
N GLY A 351 28.80 -8.26 -0.65
CA GLY A 351 27.67 -9.14 -0.98
C GLY A 351 26.77 -9.36 0.23
N LYS A 352 27.34 -9.57 1.42
CA LYS A 352 26.57 -9.69 2.67
C LYS A 352 25.78 -8.42 2.96
N VAL A 353 26.44 -7.25 2.94
CA VAL A 353 25.80 -5.96 3.21
C VAL A 353 24.65 -5.69 2.23
N VAL A 354 24.88 -5.91 0.93
CA VAL A 354 23.84 -5.73 -0.10
C VAL A 354 22.69 -6.72 0.09
N ASN A 355 22.99 -7.99 0.41
CA ASN A 355 21.96 -8.99 0.67
C ASN A 355 21.06 -8.59 1.86
N ASP A 356 21.65 -8.08 2.93
CA ASP A 356 20.94 -7.68 4.15
C ASP A 356 20.02 -6.47 3.90
N GLU A 357 20.46 -5.47 3.13
CA GLU A 357 19.60 -4.34 2.73
C GLU A 357 18.45 -4.82 1.83
N ILE A 358 18.73 -5.70 0.85
CA ILE A 358 17.68 -6.26 -0.01
C ILE A 358 16.66 -7.02 0.84
N LEU A 359 17.09 -7.88 1.77
CA LEU A 359 16.20 -8.64 2.66
C LEU A 359 15.39 -7.72 3.57
N THR A 360 15.97 -6.62 4.04
CA THR A 360 15.28 -5.58 4.81
C THR A 360 14.15 -4.92 4.02
N VAL A 361 14.36 -4.66 2.73
CA VAL A 361 13.31 -4.11 1.85
C VAL A 361 12.28 -5.18 1.46
N SER A 362 12.72 -6.38 1.10
CA SER A 362 11.83 -7.48 0.67
C SER A 362 10.93 -8.01 1.78
N TYR A 363 11.47 -8.09 2.99
CA TYR A 363 10.87 -8.75 4.14
C TYR A 363 10.94 -7.87 5.39
N GLN A 364 10.52 -6.61 5.25
CA GLN A 364 10.62 -5.57 6.28
C GLN A 364 10.16 -6.03 7.68
N ARG A 365 9.05 -6.77 7.78
CA ARG A 365 8.57 -7.25 9.08
C ARG A 365 9.54 -8.23 9.76
N ILE A 366 10.29 -8.99 8.98
CA ILE A 366 11.22 -10.02 9.46
C ILE A 366 12.57 -9.37 9.77
N TYR A 367 13.14 -8.61 8.84
CA TYR A 367 14.52 -8.08 8.96
C TYR A 367 14.61 -6.70 9.62
N ARG A 368 13.50 -6.09 10.07
CA ARG A 368 13.57 -4.84 10.84
C ARG A 368 14.40 -5.05 12.12
N ASP A 369 15.26 -4.08 12.40
CA ASP A 369 16.06 -4.01 13.62
C ASP A 369 15.24 -4.30 14.88
N THR A 370 15.71 -5.31 15.61
CA THR A 370 15.12 -5.67 16.89
C THR A 370 15.48 -4.64 17.96
N PRO A 371 14.72 -4.58 19.06
CA PRO A 371 15.15 -3.85 20.25
C PRO A 371 16.49 -4.33 20.82
N VAL A 372 16.88 -5.57 20.55
CA VAL A 372 18.12 -6.18 21.05
C VAL A 372 19.33 -5.70 20.26
N GLN A 373 19.24 -5.66 18.91
CA GLN A 373 20.30 -5.08 18.06
C GLN A 373 20.61 -3.65 18.49
N ARG A 374 19.56 -2.82 18.60
CA ARG A 374 19.72 -1.44 19.10
C ARG A 374 20.31 -1.35 20.51
N ALA A 375 20.07 -2.34 21.36
CA ALA A 375 20.67 -2.36 22.69
C ALA A 375 22.16 -2.72 22.65
N PHE A 376 22.58 -3.65 21.77
CA PHE A 376 24.00 -3.91 21.53
C PHE A 376 24.70 -2.65 21.01
N ASP A 377 24.15 -2.00 19.98
CA ASP A 377 24.69 -0.74 19.43
C ASP A 377 24.90 0.30 20.53
N MET A 378 23.87 0.53 21.37
CA MET A 378 23.93 1.48 22.47
C MET A 378 25.01 1.14 23.50
N VAL A 379 25.19 -0.15 23.84
CA VAL A 379 26.19 -0.59 24.81
C VAL A 379 27.61 -0.44 24.25
N LEU A 380 27.81 -0.76 22.98
CA LEU A 380 29.11 -0.66 22.32
C LEU A 380 29.57 0.79 22.15
N GLU A 381 28.62 1.74 22.10
CA GLU A 381 28.89 3.18 22.07
C GLU A 381 29.15 3.79 23.46
N MET A 382 28.97 3.03 24.56
CA MET A 382 29.18 3.56 25.91
C MET A 382 30.67 3.84 26.19
N PRO A 383 31.03 5.07 26.61
CA PRO A 383 32.44 5.48 26.76
C PRO A 383 33.15 4.83 27.95
N ASP A 384 32.41 4.35 28.97
CA ASP A 384 32.96 3.85 30.25
C ASP A 384 32.76 2.33 30.42
N LEU A 385 32.71 1.56 29.33
CA LEU A 385 32.55 0.11 29.41
C LEU A 385 33.86 -0.58 29.83
N ASN A 386 33.78 -1.49 30.80
CA ASN A 386 34.93 -2.30 31.20
C ASN A 386 35.42 -3.15 29.99
N PRO A 387 36.73 -3.20 29.67
CA PRO A 387 37.25 -3.98 28.53
C PRO A 387 36.87 -5.46 28.51
N ASP A 388 36.76 -6.10 29.67
CA ASP A 388 36.35 -7.52 29.77
C ASP A 388 34.85 -7.67 29.47
N VAL A 389 34.05 -6.68 29.88
CA VAL A 389 32.61 -6.61 29.57
C VAL A 389 32.41 -6.33 28.09
N LEU A 390 33.16 -5.40 27.51
CA LEU A 390 33.13 -5.11 26.07
C LEU A 390 33.39 -6.37 25.24
N THR A 391 34.44 -7.13 25.59
CA THR A 391 34.77 -8.39 24.91
C THR A 391 33.62 -9.40 25.02
N SER A 392 32.96 -9.47 26.18
CA SER A 392 31.83 -10.37 26.42
C SER A 392 30.57 -9.93 25.68
N VAL A 393 30.33 -8.62 25.56
CA VAL A 393 29.21 -8.03 24.81
C VAL A 393 29.37 -8.30 23.32
N ILE A 394 30.56 -8.08 22.75
CA ILE A 394 30.83 -8.39 21.33
C ILE A 394 30.61 -9.88 21.04
N ALA A 395 31.12 -10.76 21.90
CA ALA A 395 30.91 -12.20 21.73
C ALA A 395 29.41 -12.60 21.84
N LEU A 396 28.65 -11.91 22.69
CA LEU A 396 27.21 -12.14 22.79
C LEU A 396 26.45 -11.61 21.57
N GLU A 397 26.84 -10.44 21.05
CA GLU A 397 26.28 -9.86 19.82
C GLU A 397 26.51 -10.77 18.61
N ASP A 398 27.72 -11.33 18.46
CA ASP A 398 28.05 -12.28 17.40
C ASP A 398 27.15 -13.52 17.47
N ALA A 399 26.98 -14.08 18.67
CA ALA A 399 26.10 -15.23 18.90
C ALA A 399 24.63 -14.90 18.58
N TYR A 400 24.16 -13.73 19.02
CA TYR A 400 22.82 -13.24 18.76
C TYR A 400 22.56 -13.07 17.26
N THR A 401 23.50 -12.44 16.54
CA THR A 401 23.38 -12.18 15.10
C THR A 401 23.27 -13.48 14.32
N VAL A 402 24.09 -14.48 14.64
CA VAL A 402 24.03 -15.81 14.01
C VAL A 402 22.68 -16.51 14.28
N GLU A 403 22.17 -16.47 15.52
CA GLU A 403 20.87 -17.08 15.85
C GLU A 403 19.70 -16.33 15.19
N LEU A 404 19.76 -14.99 15.16
CA LEU A 404 18.78 -14.12 14.52
C LEU A 404 18.69 -14.38 13.02
N ASP A 405 19.82 -14.52 12.33
CA ASP A 405 19.87 -14.82 10.89
C ASP A 405 19.20 -16.16 10.59
N GLN A 406 19.53 -17.20 11.36
CA GLN A 406 18.90 -18.52 11.21
C GLN A 406 17.39 -18.46 11.48
N MET A 407 16.96 -17.71 12.50
CA MET A 407 15.55 -17.51 12.81
C MET A 407 14.82 -16.76 11.69
N ASN A 408 15.40 -15.67 11.18
CA ASN A 408 14.84 -14.88 10.08
C ASN A 408 14.69 -15.73 8.81
N GLN A 409 15.68 -16.54 8.46
CA GLN A 409 15.60 -17.47 7.32
C GLN A 409 14.46 -18.50 7.47
N ARG A 410 14.25 -19.02 8.68
CA ARG A 410 13.12 -19.92 8.98
C ARG A 410 11.78 -19.21 8.81
N ILE A 411 11.67 -17.98 9.31
CA ILE A 411 10.45 -17.16 9.17
C ILE A 411 10.18 -16.83 7.70
N VAL A 412 11.19 -16.47 6.92
CA VAL A 412 11.05 -16.25 5.46
C VAL A 412 10.55 -17.50 4.77
N THR A 413 11.15 -18.66 5.07
CA THR A 413 10.75 -19.94 4.48
C THR A 413 9.28 -20.27 4.79
N ALA A 414 8.88 -20.16 6.05
CA ALA A 414 7.49 -20.36 6.46
C ALA A 414 6.54 -19.34 5.81
N THR A 415 6.95 -18.08 5.71
CA THR A 415 6.17 -17.02 5.03
C THR A 415 5.94 -17.39 3.57
N ARG A 416 6.99 -17.76 2.84
CA ARG A 416 6.88 -18.15 1.41
C ARG A 416 5.97 -19.36 1.20
N GLN A 417 5.95 -20.29 2.15
CA GLN A 417 5.14 -21.50 2.10
C GLN A 417 3.66 -21.24 2.41
N HIS A 418 3.35 -20.41 3.41
CA HIS A 418 1.98 -20.27 3.95
C HIS A 418 1.25 -19.00 3.52
N GLU A 419 1.97 -17.91 3.20
CA GLU A 419 1.37 -16.63 2.78
C GLU A 419 0.46 -16.77 1.54
N PRO A 420 0.82 -17.53 0.47
CA PRO A 420 -0.06 -17.69 -0.68
C PRO A 420 -1.42 -18.30 -0.33
N ALA A 421 -1.44 -19.33 0.53
CA ALA A 421 -2.68 -19.97 0.97
C ALA A 421 -3.52 -19.03 1.85
N ARG A 422 -2.87 -18.19 2.67
CA ARG A 422 -3.56 -17.19 3.47
C ARG A 422 -4.18 -16.08 2.62
N GLU A 423 -3.47 -15.61 1.60
CA GLU A 423 -4.01 -14.62 0.64
C GLU A 423 -5.20 -15.19 -0.13
N LEU A 424 -5.15 -16.48 -0.50
CA LEU A 424 -6.30 -17.16 -1.11
C LEU A 424 -7.49 -17.20 -0.14
N GLN A 425 -7.27 -17.63 1.10
CA GLN A 425 -8.32 -17.69 2.12
C GLN A 425 -8.91 -16.29 2.41
N GLU A 426 -8.10 -15.24 2.44
CA GLU A 426 -8.57 -13.85 2.59
C GLU A 426 -9.38 -13.37 1.38
N SER A 427 -8.98 -13.79 0.18
CA SER A 427 -9.69 -13.50 -1.07
C SER A 427 -11.03 -14.23 -1.15
N GLU A 428 -11.08 -15.51 -0.77
CA GLU A 428 -12.31 -16.30 -0.64
C GLU A 428 -13.26 -15.68 0.40
N ARG A 429 -12.74 -15.26 1.56
CA ARG A 429 -13.55 -14.54 2.57
C ARG A 429 -14.12 -13.23 2.04
N SER A 430 -13.32 -12.47 1.30
CA SER A 430 -13.76 -11.20 0.69
C SER A 430 -14.86 -11.43 -0.34
N ALA A 431 -14.74 -12.52 -1.14
CA ALA A 431 -15.77 -12.93 -2.10
C ALA A 431 -17.08 -13.34 -1.39
N GLY A 432 -17.00 -14.12 -0.31
CA GLY A 432 -18.16 -14.47 0.50
C GLY A 432 -18.87 -13.24 1.10
N MET A 433 -18.09 -12.26 1.61
CA MET A 433 -18.68 -11.00 2.06
C MET A 433 -19.43 -10.25 0.95
N MET A 434 -18.91 -10.26 -0.28
CA MET A 434 -19.54 -9.58 -1.42
C MET A 434 -20.81 -10.28 -1.91
N ASN A 435 -20.91 -11.61 -1.83
CA ASN A 435 -22.13 -12.33 -2.24
C ASN A 435 -23.24 -12.34 -1.17
N GLY A 436 -23.04 -11.64 -0.04
CA GLY A 436 -24.00 -11.61 1.07
C GLY A 436 -23.90 -12.79 2.04
N THR A 437 -22.98 -13.74 1.82
CA THR A 437 -22.59 -14.72 2.86
C THR A 437 -21.67 -14.04 3.87
N PHE A 438 -22.32 -13.43 4.87
CA PHE A 438 -21.70 -12.77 6.03
C PHE A 438 -21.00 -13.77 6.99
N SER A 439 -20.29 -14.77 6.44
CA SER A 439 -19.50 -15.76 7.20
C SER A 439 -18.25 -15.13 7.85
N GLY A 440 -17.82 -13.94 7.38
CA GLY A 440 -16.67 -13.21 7.94
C GLY A 440 -16.90 -12.52 9.29
N THR A 441 -18.12 -12.54 9.81
CA THR A 441 -18.52 -11.92 11.08
C THR A 441 -17.83 -12.54 12.29
N SER A 442 -17.40 -13.81 12.18
CA SER A 442 -16.67 -14.49 13.24
C SER A 442 -15.37 -13.77 13.65
N ARG A 443 -14.72 -12.97 12.79
CA ARG A 443 -13.58 -12.14 13.22
C ARG A 443 -13.96 -10.77 13.79
N TRP A 444 -15.07 -10.17 13.34
CA TRP A 444 -15.57 -8.91 13.91
C TRP A 444 -16.11 -9.08 15.34
N PHE A 445 -16.60 -10.28 15.67
CA PHE A 445 -16.98 -10.70 17.02
C PHE A 445 -15.96 -11.69 17.63
N GLY A 446 -14.73 -11.67 17.11
CA GLY A 446 -13.49 -12.25 17.66
C GLY A 446 -13.46 -13.73 18.01
N GLY A 447 -14.22 -14.56 17.30
CA GLY A 447 -14.07 -16.01 17.20
C GLY A 447 -13.25 -16.44 15.97
N GLY A 448 -12.02 -15.95 15.82
CA GLY A 448 -11.17 -16.30 14.67
C GLY A 448 -9.70 -16.49 15.04
N ARG A 449 -9.42 -17.07 16.20
CA ARG A 449 -8.07 -17.21 16.75
C ARG A 449 -7.47 -18.64 16.65
N ASP A 450 -8.15 -19.57 15.99
CA ASP A 450 -7.86 -21.01 16.16
C ASP A 450 -7.31 -21.71 14.91
N GLU A 451 -6.66 -21.00 14.00
CA GLU A 451 -5.87 -21.65 12.95
C GLU A 451 -4.39 -21.43 13.27
N ALA A 452 -3.67 -22.53 13.53
CA ALA A 452 -2.23 -22.48 13.79
C ALA A 452 -1.53 -21.76 12.64
N ASP A 453 -0.79 -20.71 12.96
CA ASP A 453 -0.11 -19.84 12.00
C ASP A 453 1.40 -20.02 12.20
N PRO A 454 2.06 -20.90 11.42
CA PRO A 454 3.46 -21.24 11.64
C PRO A 454 4.39 -20.02 11.59
N VAL A 455 4.02 -18.98 10.83
CA VAL A 455 4.78 -17.73 10.76
C VAL A 455 4.66 -16.97 12.08
N ARG A 456 3.48 -16.96 12.69
CA ARG A 456 3.27 -16.32 13.98
C ARG A 456 4.01 -17.06 15.09
N ASP A 457 3.96 -18.38 15.11
CA ASP A 457 4.66 -19.19 16.12
C ASP A 457 6.18 -18.97 16.06
N LEU A 458 6.75 -18.86 14.85
CA LEU A 458 8.16 -18.53 14.67
C LEU A 458 8.50 -17.08 15.09
N MET A 459 7.59 -16.13 14.85
CA MET A 459 7.75 -14.74 15.33
C MET A 459 7.70 -14.64 16.85
N ASP A 460 6.82 -15.42 17.49
CA ASP A 460 6.75 -15.50 18.95
C ASP A 460 8.04 -16.16 19.49
N THR A 461 8.53 -17.24 18.86
CA THR A 461 9.83 -17.87 19.19
C THR A 461 11.01 -16.88 19.04
N ARG A 462 11.03 -16.06 17.99
CA ARG A 462 12.03 -15.00 17.82
C ARG A 462 11.95 -13.97 18.93
N SER A 463 10.74 -13.59 19.35
CA SER A 463 10.54 -12.62 20.43
C SER A 463 11.04 -13.15 21.78
N GLU A 464 10.88 -14.45 22.03
CA GLU A 464 11.45 -15.13 23.20
C GLU A 464 12.98 -15.17 23.15
N MET A 465 13.55 -15.49 21.98
CA MET A 465 14.99 -15.41 21.75
C MET A 465 15.53 -14.00 22.06
N ASP A 466 14.89 -12.96 21.52
CA ASP A 466 15.24 -11.56 21.80
C ASP A 466 15.21 -11.24 23.30
N ALA A 467 14.20 -11.72 24.02
CA ALA A 467 14.09 -11.52 25.47
C ALA A 467 15.27 -12.16 26.23
N ARG A 468 15.66 -13.40 25.86
CA ARG A 468 16.80 -14.09 26.50
C ARG A 468 18.11 -13.33 26.32
N TYR A 469 18.41 -12.85 25.11
CA TYR A 469 19.64 -12.10 24.85
C TYR A 469 19.63 -10.72 25.52
N MET A 470 18.48 -10.05 25.58
CA MET A 470 18.33 -8.80 26.33
C MET A 470 18.64 -9.00 27.83
N GLU A 471 18.16 -10.09 28.43
CA GLU A 471 18.45 -10.40 29.82
C GLU A 471 19.93 -10.70 30.05
N GLN A 472 20.57 -11.45 29.14
CA GLN A 472 22.01 -11.73 29.21
C GLN A 472 22.86 -10.46 29.07
N LEU A 473 22.49 -9.56 28.14
CA LEU A 473 23.14 -8.27 27.97
C LEU A 473 23.03 -7.43 29.24
N LYS A 474 21.83 -7.30 29.80
CA LYS A 474 21.61 -6.55 31.06
C LYS A 474 22.39 -7.11 32.25
N ALA A 475 22.54 -8.43 32.33
CA ALA A 475 23.30 -9.07 33.40
C ALA A 475 24.82 -8.75 33.37
N MET A 476 25.34 -8.31 32.22
CA MET A 476 26.73 -7.90 32.06
C MET A 476 26.99 -6.42 32.36
N LEU A 477 25.93 -5.62 32.52
CA LEU A 477 26.00 -4.19 32.75
C LEU A 477 25.74 -3.83 34.22
N THR A 478 26.14 -2.62 34.60
CA THR A 478 25.68 -2.03 35.87
C THR A 478 24.19 -1.72 35.82
N PRO A 479 23.47 -1.67 36.96
CA PRO A 479 22.06 -1.32 37.00
C PRO A 479 21.74 0.00 36.28
N GLU A 480 22.60 1.01 36.45
CA GLU A 480 22.48 2.32 35.82
C GLU A 480 22.59 2.22 34.29
N GLN A 481 23.59 1.49 33.78
CA GLN A 481 23.76 1.23 32.33
C GLN A 481 22.60 0.39 31.75
N ALA A 482 22.04 -0.53 32.53
CA ALA A 482 20.94 -1.39 32.11
C ALA A 482 19.60 -0.62 32.01
N GLU A 483 19.43 0.46 32.79
CA GLU A 483 18.26 1.34 32.73
C GLU A 483 18.24 2.23 31.47
N GLU A 484 19.41 2.53 30.90
CA GLU A 484 19.54 3.30 29.66
C GLU A 484 19.11 2.51 28.40
N LEU A 485 18.98 1.18 28.50
CA LEU A 485 18.65 0.33 27.34
C LEU A 485 17.18 0.46 26.88
N PRO A 486 16.90 0.19 25.59
CA PRO A 486 15.54 0.16 25.08
C PRO A 486 14.65 -0.80 25.85
N ARG A 487 13.48 -0.32 26.30
CA ARG A 487 12.48 -1.19 26.93
C ARG A 487 11.88 -2.16 25.92
N VAL A 488 12.15 -3.46 26.07
CA VAL A 488 11.49 -4.52 25.30
C VAL A 488 10.06 -4.67 25.81
N ARG A 489 9.06 -4.39 24.97
CA ARG A 489 7.66 -4.74 25.26
C ARG A 489 7.49 -6.25 25.08
N VAL A 490 7.67 -7.03 26.14
CA VAL A 490 7.28 -8.44 26.14
C VAL A 490 5.76 -8.50 26.08
N ARG A 491 5.22 -9.14 25.04
CA ARG A 491 3.78 -9.38 24.91
C ARG A 491 3.39 -10.44 25.95
N ARG A 492 2.92 -10.00 27.12
CA ARG A 492 2.38 -10.91 28.14
C ARG A 492 1.16 -11.65 27.57
N GLU A 493 1.22 -12.98 27.55
CA GLU A 493 0.05 -13.83 27.29
C GLU A 493 -1.06 -13.46 28.28
N GLY A 494 -2.20 -12.97 27.78
CA GLY A 494 -3.33 -12.56 28.62
C GLY A 494 -4.09 -11.29 28.21
N GLY A 495 -3.71 -10.61 27.13
CA GLY A 495 -4.46 -9.45 26.62
C GLY A 495 -5.68 -9.84 25.80
N GLY A 496 -6.76 -10.25 26.46
CA GLY A 496 -8.10 -10.40 25.86
C GLY A 496 -8.80 -9.04 25.72
N TRP A 497 -9.38 -8.79 24.55
CA TRP A 497 -10.55 -7.92 24.29
C TRP A 497 -10.61 -6.47 24.80
N GLY A 498 -9.56 -5.89 25.39
CA GLY A 498 -9.53 -4.46 25.76
C GLY A 498 -8.96 -3.52 24.68
N GLY A 499 -8.35 -4.06 23.61
CA GLY A 499 -7.51 -3.28 22.70
C GLY A 499 -8.13 -2.80 21.39
N MET A 500 -9.40 -3.11 21.10
CA MET A 500 -9.99 -2.82 19.77
C MET A 500 -11.32 -2.06 19.78
N MET A 501 -11.85 -1.67 20.95
CA MET A 501 -13.03 -0.81 21.11
C MET A 501 -12.71 0.39 22.01
N GLY A 502 -11.60 1.08 21.74
CA GLY A 502 -11.13 2.20 22.54
C GLY A 502 -10.09 3.03 21.81
N GLY A 503 -10.51 3.74 20.77
CA GLY A 503 -9.79 4.95 20.38
C GLY A 503 -9.91 5.95 21.52
N GLY A 504 -8.88 6.04 22.36
CA GLY A 504 -8.87 6.90 23.55
C GLY A 504 -8.30 6.15 24.75
N GLY A 505 -7.06 6.48 25.12
CA GLY A 505 -6.31 5.84 26.19
C GLY A 505 -7.05 5.85 27.54
N GLY A 506 -7.24 4.65 28.08
CA GLY A 506 -7.61 4.39 29.47
C GLY A 506 -6.53 3.61 30.21
N GLY A 507 -5.27 3.74 29.80
CA GLY A 507 -4.13 3.45 30.69
C GLY A 507 -3.88 4.70 31.55
N GLU A 508 -3.55 4.53 32.83
CA GLU A 508 -3.17 5.63 33.71
C GLU A 508 -2.18 6.57 33.01
N TRP A 509 -2.67 7.76 32.62
CA TRP A 509 -1.85 8.81 32.07
C TRP A 509 -0.96 9.34 33.20
N ARG A 510 0.31 8.94 33.21
CA ARG A 510 1.32 9.49 34.12
C ARG A 510 1.79 10.82 33.58
N PHE A 511 1.82 11.84 34.44
CA PHE A 511 2.20 13.20 34.09
C PHE A 511 3.61 13.27 33.48
N GLU A 512 4.53 12.42 33.95
CA GLU A 512 5.91 12.32 33.48
C GLU A 512 6.05 11.84 32.02
N ASP A 513 5.06 11.13 31.48
CA ASP A 513 5.11 10.53 30.13
C ASP A 513 4.57 11.48 29.03
N MET A 514 4.22 12.73 29.36
CA MET A 514 3.71 13.72 28.41
C MET A 514 4.82 14.55 27.74
N PRO A 515 4.62 15.03 26.50
CA PRO A 515 5.56 15.96 25.86
C PRO A 515 5.73 17.25 26.68
N GLU A 516 6.97 17.73 26.84
CA GLU A 516 7.34 18.87 27.71
C GLU A 516 6.47 20.12 27.50
N ARG A 517 6.10 20.43 26.25
CA ARG A 517 5.22 21.57 25.90
C ARG A 517 3.78 21.47 26.46
N ILE A 518 3.36 20.28 26.84
CA ILE A 518 2.04 20.00 27.44
C ILE A 518 2.18 20.01 28.96
N GLN A 519 3.30 19.52 29.50
CA GLN A 519 3.62 19.59 30.93
C GLN A 519 3.75 21.05 31.40
N GLU A 520 4.53 21.89 30.71
CA GLU A 520 4.65 23.33 31.03
C GLU A 520 3.29 24.03 31.02
N ARG A 521 2.45 23.71 30.03
CA ARG A 521 1.10 24.30 29.90
C ARG A 521 0.11 23.81 30.96
N MET A 522 0.36 22.65 31.56
CA MET A 522 -0.44 22.14 32.67
C MET A 522 0.03 22.73 34.00
N LEU A 523 1.35 22.83 34.24
CA LEU A 523 1.90 23.52 35.40
C LEU A 523 1.44 24.98 35.44
N GLU A 524 1.57 25.73 34.34
CA GLU A 524 1.13 27.13 34.25
C GLU A 524 -0.39 27.34 34.54
N ARG A 525 -1.20 26.28 34.42
CA ARG A 525 -2.67 26.37 34.57
C ARG A 525 -3.23 25.76 35.85
N TYR A 526 -2.55 24.75 36.41
CA TYR A 526 -3.13 23.90 37.45
C TYR A 526 -2.21 23.71 38.66
N ASP A 527 -0.92 24.03 38.56
CA ASP A 527 0.01 24.10 39.71
C ASP A 527 -0.26 25.41 40.49
N ALA A 528 -1.27 25.37 41.35
CA ALA A 528 -1.75 26.51 42.12
C ALA A 528 -0.81 26.81 43.30
N ASN A 529 -0.11 25.79 43.80
CA ASN A 529 0.82 25.91 44.91
C ASN A 529 2.25 26.31 44.46
N ASN A 530 2.52 26.34 43.15
CA ASN A 530 3.80 26.65 42.49
C ASN A 530 4.98 25.80 42.97
N ASP A 531 4.73 24.53 43.28
CA ASP A 531 5.77 23.60 43.73
C ASP A 531 6.46 22.87 42.57
N GLY A 532 6.02 23.10 41.33
CA GLY A 532 6.60 22.52 40.13
C GLY A 532 6.12 21.10 39.83
N THR A 533 5.15 20.60 40.61
CA THR A 533 4.46 19.32 40.41
C THR A 533 2.96 19.52 40.48
N ILE A 534 2.19 18.62 39.86
CA ILE A 534 0.72 18.65 39.98
C ILE A 534 0.34 17.56 40.97
N ASP A 535 -0.16 17.97 42.14
CA ASP A 535 -0.60 17.03 43.16
C ASP A 535 -1.95 16.36 42.81
N GLU A 536 -2.39 15.42 43.64
CA GLU A 536 -3.62 14.66 43.40
C GLU A 536 -4.89 15.55 43.34
N GLU A 537 -4.95 16.63 44.12
CA GLU A 537 -6.09 17.56 44.14
C GLU A 537 -6.10 18.47 42.90
N GLU A 538 -4.92 18.94 42.49
CA GLU A 538 -4.74 19.73 41.27
C GLU A 538 -4.98 18.89 40.00
N MET A 539 -4.61 17.61 40.04
CA MET A 539 -4.84 16.65 38.97
C MET A 539 -6.32 16.25 38.83
N GLU A 540 -7.05 16.18 39.93
CA GLU A 540 -8.50 15.95 39.93
C GLU A 540 -9.25 17.15 39.32
N THR A 541 -8.81 18.37 39.64
CA THR A 541 -9.32 19.62 39.05
C THR A 541 -9.04 19.68 37.53
N ALA A 542 -7.85 19.27 37.10
CA ALA A 542 -7.50 19.16 35.68
C ALA A 542 -8.39 18.11 34.97
N ARG A 543 -8.60 16.94 35.58
CA ARG A 543 -9.46 15.86 35.05
C ARG A 543 -10.92 16.27 34.93
N GLU A 544 -11.48 16.98 35.90
CA GLU A 544 -12.86 17.48 35.83
C GLU A 544 -13.03 18.53 34.72
N SER A 545 -12.07 19.43 34.56
CA SER A 545 -12.09 20.44 33.49
C SER A 545 -12.01 19.80 32.09
N TRP A 546 -11.28 18.68 31.97
CA TRP A 546 -11.16 17.91 30.73
C TRP A 546 -12.43 17.09 30.45
N ARG A 547 -13.07 16.55 31.50
CA ARG A 547 -14.34 15.80 31.43
C ARG A 547 -15.51 16.70 31.01
N GLN A 548 -15.58 17.93 31.53
CA GLN A 548 -16.54 18.94 31.08
C GLN A 548 -16.31 19.35 29.61
N ARG A 549 -15.05 19.55 29.20
CA ARG A 549 -14.71 19.94 27.83
C ARG A 549 -14.97 18.83 26.81
N MET A 550 -14.80 17.56 27.20
CA MET A 550 -15.19 16.38 26.41
C MET A 550 -16.71 16.25 26.26
N GLN A 551 -17.49 16.59 27.31
CA GLN A 551 -18.95 16.64 27.22
C GLN A 551 -19.44 17.78 26.31
N GLU A 552 -18.76 18.92 26.28
CA GLU A 552 -19.04 20.01 25.33
C GLU A 552 -18.67 19.65 23.87
N TRP A 553 -17.61 18.87 23.65
CA TRP A 553 -17.15 18.48 22.31
C TRP A 553 -17.89 17.28 21.71
N GLY A 554 -18.63 16.52 22.51
CA GLY A 554 -19.45 15.37 22.07
C GLY A 554 -20.80 15.74 21.42
N GLY A 555 -21.10 17.04 21.26
CA GLY A 555 -22.41 17.56 20.85
C GLY A 555 -22.46 18.23 19.47
N GLY A 556 -22.12 17.51 18.40
CA GLY A 556 -22.65 17.77 17.05
C GLY A 556 -22.04 18.88 16.18
N ARG A 557 -22.19 18.64 14.87
CA ARG A 557 -21.93 19.47 13.67
C ARG A 557 -20.50 19.43 13.11
N GLY A 558 -20.38 18.74 11.97
CA GLY A 558 -19.25 18.84 11.08
C GLY A 558 -19.23 20.13 10.25
N GLY A 559 -18.13 20.27 9.51
CA GLY A 559 -18.03 21.15 8.34
C GLY A 559 -16.96 22.24 8.46
N GLN A 560 -16.15 22.32 7.40
CA GLN A 560 -15.22 23.38 7.00
C GLN A 560 -13.87 23.40 7.76
N GLY A 561 -12.71 23.14 7.15
CA GLY A 561 -12.28 23.53 5.81
C GLY A 561 -11.80 24.98 5.84
N GLY A 562 -10.51 25.21 5.61
CA GLY A 562 -9.97 26.55 5.37
C GLY A 562 -8.61 26.83 6.01
N ASP A 563 -7.57 26.52 5.25
CA ASP A 563 -6.56 27.47 4.76
C ASP A 563 -5.92 28.51 5.70
N GLY A 564 -4.60 28.53 5.63
CA GLY A 564 -3.92 29.71 5.08
C GLY A 564 -3.80 30.90 6.02
N ALA A 565 -2.78 30.86 6.88
CA ALA A 565 -2.25 32.06 7.50
C ALA A 565 -1.61 32.96 6.42
N GLY A 566 -2.32 34.02 6.04
CA GLY A 566 -1.85 35.05 5.12
C GLY A 566 -2.48 36.41 5.40
N GLY A 567 -1.81 37.19 6.26
CA GLY A 567 -1.62 38.63 6.06
C GLY A 567 -2.80 39.62 6.09
N ARG A 568 -2.79 40.43 7.15
CA ARG A 568 -2.90 41.92 7.16
C ARG A 568 -4.21 42.63 6.77
N GLY A 569 -4.67 43.45 7.74
CA GLY A 569 -5.40 44.72 7.55
C GLY A 569 -6.91 44.54 7.63
N GLY A 570 -7.67 45.14 8.56
CA GLY A 570 -7.57 46.48 9.12
C GLY A 570 -8.79 47.30 8.63
N GLN A 571 -9.55 47.88 9.57
CA GLN A 571 -10.82 48.65 9.41
C GLN A 571 -12.07 47.74 9.38
N GLY A 572 -13.01 47.78 10.33
CA GLY A 572 -13.51 48.89 11.14
C GLY A 572 -14.72 49.51 10.43
N GLY A 573 -15.96 49.27 10.90
CA GLY A 573 -17.11 49.98 10.33
C GLY A 573 -18.48 49.36 10.55
N ARG A 574 -19.00 49.48 11.77
CA ARG A 574 -20.43 49.43 12.10
C ARG A 574 -21.21 50.48 11.28
N GLY A 575 -22.40 50.15 10.79
CA GLY A 575 -23.35 51.19 10.37
C GLY A 575 -24.42 50.73 9.40
N GLY A 576 -25.54 50.23 9.94
CA GLY A 576 -26.78 50.10 9.19
C GLY A 576 -27.55 51.43 9.10
N GLN A 577 -28.60 51.36 8.27
CA GLN A 577 -29.71 52.31 8.09
C GLN A 577 -29.45 53.60 7.30
N GLY A 578 -30.28 53.79 6.28
CA GLY A 578 -30.45 55.07 5.62
C GLY A 578 -30.99 54.90 4.21
N GLY A 579 -32.31 55.02 4.06
CA GLY A 579 -33.02 54.83 2.81
C GLY A 579 -33.13 56.07 1.93
N ARG A 580 -34.07 55.95 0.98
CA ARG A 580 -34.61 56.93 0.02
C ARG A 580 -33.79 57.15 -1.25
N GLY A 581 -34.36 56.65 -2.34
CA GLY A 581 -35.14 57.56 -3.17
C GLY A 581 -34.66 57.74 -4.61
N GLY A 582 -35.50 57.30 -5.54
CA GLY A 582 -35.99 58.20 -6.59
C GLY A 582 -35.33 58.14 -7.97
N GLY A 583 -36.17 57.86 -8.97
CA GLY A 583 -35.98 58.20 -10.38
C GLY A 583 -35.27 57.11 -11.18
N GLY A 584 -35.77 56.59 -12.29
CA GLY A 584 -36.76 57.11 -13.23
C GLY A 584 -36.14 57.14 -14.63
N ARG A 585 -36.90 56.66 -15.62
CA ARG A 585 -36.62 56.57 -17.08
C ARG A 585 -35.70 55.40 -17.48
N GLY A 586 -35.98 54.62 -18.53
CA GLY A 586 -37.03 54.69 -19.55
C GLY A 586 -36.53 54.05 -20.86
N GLY A 587 -37.47 53.51 -21.65
CA GLY A 587 -37.32 53.19 -23.08
C GLY A 587 -36.89 51.74 -23.37
N GLN A 588 -37.77 50.87 -23.90
CA GLN A 588 -38.13 50.72 -25.33
C GLN A 588 -36.90 50.40 -26.21
N GLY A 589 -36.83 49.37 -27.05
CA GLY A 589 -37.84 48.54 -27.72
C GLY A 589 -37.30 48.19 -29.13
N GLY A 590 -37.83 47.15 -29.77
CA GLY A 590 -37.55 46.80 -31.19
C GLY A 590 -36.93 45.40 -31.36
N ARG A 591 -37.61 44.30 -31.72
CA ARG A 591 -38.48 43.92 -32.87
C ARG A 591 -37.78 43.86 -34.25
N GLY A 592 -37.92 42.70 -34.90
CA GLY A 592 -37.73 42.40 -36.33
C GLY A 592 -36.79 41.20 -36.50
N GLY A 593 -37.20 39.99 -36.87
CA GLY A 593 -37.98 39.58 -38.07
C GLY A 593 -36.97 39.21 -39.17
N GLY A 594 -36.99 38.11 -39.93
CA GLY A 594 -37.88 36.96 -40.11
C GLY A 594 -37.42 36.23 -41.39
N GLY A 595 -37.95 35.02 -41.64
CA GLY A 595 -37.96 34.33 -42.95
C GLY A 595 -36.89 33.22 -43.12
N ARG A 596 -37.24 31.92 -43.07
CA ARG A 596 -37.91 31.05 -44.07
C ARG A 596 -37.00 30.57 -45.23
N GLY A 597 -36.87 29.24 -45.36
CA GLY A 597 -37.12 28.56 -46.64
C GLY A 597 -36.24 27.34 -47.02
N GLY A 598 -36.88 26.17 -47.19
CA GLY A 598 -36.46 25.02 -48.03
C GLY A 598 -35.71 23.90 -47.29
N GLN A 599 -36.24 22.73 -46.92
CA GLN A 599 -36.99 21.67 -47.65
C GLN A 599 -36.29 21.08 -48.89
N GLY A 600 -35.88 19.81 -48.76
CA GLY A 600 -35.48 18.92 -49.85
C GLY A 600 -35.11 17.54 -49.31
N GLY A 601 -36.04 16.58 -49.37
CA GLY A 601 -35.93 15.21 -48.90
C GLY A 601 -35.25 14.22 -49.87
N PRO A 602 -35.36 12.90 -49.63
CA PRO A 602 -34.31 11.91 -49.88
C PRO A 602 -34.45 11.12 -51.19
N GLY A 603 -33.35 10.48 -51.61
CA GLY A 603 -33.33 9.47 -52.67
C GLY A 603 -32.48 8.28 -52.26
N GLY A 604 -33.09 7.10 -52.20
CA GLY A 604 -32.41 5.81 -52.04
C GLY A 604 -31.98 5.21 -53.38
N GLY A 605 -31.14 4.19 -53.33
CA GLY A 605 -30.76 3.37 -54.48
C GLY A 605 -29.79 2.26 -54.10
N SER A 606 -30.30 1.03 -54.13
CA SER A 606 -29.61 -0.23 -53.91
C SER A 606 -28.59 -0.56 -55.00
N THR A 607 -27.50 -1.21 -54.60
CA THR A 607 -26.93 -2.44 -55.21
C THR A 607 -26.16 -3.19 -54.15
#